data_AF-G4HLF0-F1
#
_entry.id   AF-G4HLF0-F1
#
_cell.length_a   1.000
_cell.length_b   1.000
_cell.length_c   1.000
_cell.angle_alpha   90.00
_cell.angle_beta   90.00
_cell.angle_gamma   90.00
#
_symmetry.space_group_name_H-M   'P 1'
#
loop_
_entity.id
_entity.type
_entity.pdbx_description
1 polymer ?
#
loop_
_entity_poly.entity_id
_entity_poly.type
_entity_poly.pdbx_seq_one_letter_code
_entity_poly.pdbx_strand_id
1 'polypeptide(L)'
;MSAWIDSVRDGNGITVLLLLIVAFSMIQGWRRGASRSAGKLVSFLGDALLRIGGLVISIPFTLWLSPKAGEWLGAISALPDRELRFWEQVYYTAVKSLADFPLLRFAVLFMISYGLIVFMLRLLISLIFGGGSLFRSGRETSASLPSRLAGTGIGVLIGAARSMLVIAVLFVWVSLNPDHGFSRYVEASPIYSQGARAVLEPLSGSLVREQLPVFAQSVQDELSGIMERKYEVIDHRIPEGIEQTAAHVVKGASTDKEKARKLYDWVGSRISYDHEKVRLYEEQRIWKEQTPQDTYDTRLGVCIDYARLYAMMARSQDLDVRVVTGRGYNGQGGYGPHAWNEVYLSEEKKWVPLDPTWAQSGDWFNPPRFNETHIKERVF
;
A
#
# COMPACT_ATOMS: atom_id res chain seq x y z
N MET A 1 -26.12 12.92 32.29
CA MET A 1 -25.83 14.37 32.44
C MET A 1 -24.67 14.66 33.38
N SER A 2 -24.48 13.91 34.48
CA SER A 2 -23.33 14.09 35.41
C SER A 2 -21.95 14.03 34.72
N ALA A 3 -21.67 12.96 33.97
CA ALA A 3 -20.38 12.80 33.26
C ALA A 3 -20.07 13.90 32.22
N TRP A 4 -21.10 14.57 31.68
CA TRP A 4 -20.93 15.68 30.75
C TRP A 4 -20.56 16.98 31.48
N ILE A 5 -21.18 17.20 32.64
CA ILE A 5 -20.92 18.36 33.49
C ILE A 5 -19.54 18.21 34.12
N ASP A 6 -19.16 17.01 34.56
CA ASP A 6 -17.86 16.71 35.15
C ASP A 6 -16.73 16.84 34.11
N SER A 7 -16.88 16.31 32.89
CA SER A 7 -15.87 16.49 31.80
C SER A 7 -15.66 17.96 31.39
N VAL A 8 -16.72 18.77 31.42
CA VAL A 8 -16.63 20.22 31.17
C VAL A 8 -15.97 20.95 32.34
N ARG A 9 -16.19 20.47 33.58
CA ARG A 9 -15.61 21.03 34.81
C ARG A 9 -14.15 20.63 35.00
N ASP A 10 -13.76 19.46 34.52
CA ASP A 10 -12.40 18.92 34.51
C ASP A 10 -11.55 19.44 33.35
N GLY A 11 -12.16 20.21 32.43
CA GLY A 11 -11.44 20.93 31.37
C GLY A 11 -10.86 20.03 30.27
N ASN A 12 -11.50 18.91 29.93
CA ASN A 12 -11.05 18.09 28.81
C ASN A 12 -11.15 18.91 27.49
N GLY A 13 -10.00 19.26 26.93
CA GLY A 13 -9.86 20.14 25.78
C GLY A 13 -10.56 19.64 24.53
N ILE A 14 -10.74 18.31 24.38
CA ILE A 14 -11.48 17.72 23.26
C ILE A 14 -12.99 17.93 23.44
N THR A 15 -13.50 17.75 24.66
CA THR A 15 -14.90 18.06 25.00
C THR A 15 -15.19 19.54 24.76
N VAL A 16 -14.30 20.42 25.23
CA VAL A 16 -14.43 21.88 25.04
C VAL A 16 -14.39 22.24 23.56
N LEU A 17 -13.46 21.70 22.78
CA LEU A 17 -13.36 21.94 21.33
C LEU A 17 -14.64 21.56 20.59
N LEU A 18 -15.18 20.35 20.84
CA LEU A 18 -16.40 19.88 20.18
C LEU A 18 -17.62 20.72 20.55
N LEU A 19 -17.73 21.16 21.81
CA LEU A 19 -18.78 22.07 22.25
C LEU A 19 -18.64 23.46 21.64
N LEU A 20 -17.41 23.97 21.50
CA LEU A 20 -17.15 25.25 20.83
C LEU A 20 -17.53 25.20 19.35
N ILE A 21 -17.29 24.09 18.65
CA ILE A 21 -17.72 23.91 17.25
C ILE A 21 -19.25 24.00 17.12
N VAL A 22 -19.97 23.37 18.04
CA VAL A 22 -21.44 23.43 18.09
C VAL A 22 -21.93 24.84 18.45
N ALA A 23 -21.37 25.45 19.50
CA ALA A 23 -21.73 26.80 19.95
C ALA A 23 -21.44 27.86 18.89
N PHE A 24 -20.29 27.78 18.21
CA PHE A 24 -19.94 28.67 17.12
C PHE A 24 -20.88 28.50 15.92
N SER A 25 -21.23 27.26 15.57
CA SER A 25 -22.19 26.98 14.50
C SER A 25 -23.60 27.44 14.85
N MET A 26 -23.98 27.35 16.13
CA MET A 26 -25.22 27.89 16.69
C MET A 26 -25.27 29.43 16.61
N ILE A 27 -24.21 30.13 17.04
CA ILE A 27 -24.09 31.59 16.96
C ILE A 27 -24.11 32.07 15.50
N GLN A 28 -23.43 31.35 14.60
CA GLN A 28 -23.51 31.62 13.17
C GLN A 28 -24.93 31.43 12.63
N GLY A 29 -25.64 30.41 13.09
CA GLY A 29 -27.04 30.14 12.74
C GLY A 29 -27.98 31.26 13.19
N TRP A 30 -27.82 31.74 14.42
CA TRP A 30 -28.55 32.87 15.00
C TRP A 30 -28.32 34.18 14.23
N ARG A 31 -27.05 34.50 13.93
CA ARG A 31 -26.68 35.74 13.21
C ARG A 31 -27.18 35.78 11.76
N ARG A 32 -27.39 34.61 11.13
CA ARG A 32 -27.73 34.51 9.70
C ARG A 32 -29.22 34.35 9.43
N GLY A 33 -30.00 33.86 10.40
CA GLY A 33 -31.43 33.57 10.22
C GLY A 33 -31.70 32.28 9.41
N ALA A 34 -32.92 31.76 9.51
CA ALA A 34 -33.31 30.44 9.00
C ALA A 34 -33.09 30.25 7.50
N SER A 35 -33.43 31.24 6.68
CA SER A 35 -33.34 31.15 5.21
C SER A 35 -31.90 31.01 4.71
N ARG A 36 -30.97 31.78 5.28
CA ARG A 36 -29.53 31.74 4.91
C ARG A 36 -28.83 30.51 5.47
N SER A 37 -29.19 30.08 6.68
CA SER A 37 -28.67 28.85 7.28
C SER A 37 -29.19 27.60 6.57
N ALA A 38 -30.46 27.59 6.15
CA ALA A 38 -31.06 26.53 5.34
C ALA A 38 -30.37 26.41 3.97
N GLY A 39 -30.11 27.53 3.28
CA GLY A 39 -29.39 27.51 2.00
C GLY A 39 -27.99 26.88 2.08
N LYS A 40 -27.23 27.19 3.14
CA LYS A 40 -25.92 26.55 3.38
C LYS A 40 -26.03 25.07 3.78
N LEU A 41 -27.07 24.69 4.53
CA LEU A 41 -27.29 23.29 4.88
C LEU A 41 -27.59 22.48 3.62
N VAL A 42 -28.48 22.98 2.75
CA VAL A 42 -28.84 22.29 1.51
C VAL A 42 -27.65 22.27 0.54
N SER A 43 -26.82 23.33 0.46
CA SER A 43 -25.59 23.29 -0.34
C SER A 43 -24.59 22.25 0.18
N PHE A 44 -24.42 22.18 1.50
CA PHE A 44 -23.53 21.21 2.14
C PHE A 44 -24.03 19.77 1.95
N LEU A 45 -25.33 19.53 2.15
CA LEU A 45 -25.95 18.23 1.91
C LEU A 45 -25.89 17.86 0.42
N GLY A 46 -26.12 18.82 -0.48
CA GLY A 46 -25.98 18.61 -1.92
C GLY A 46 -24.56 18.24 -2.32
N ASP A 47 -23.55 18.94 -1.80
CA ASP A 47 -22.14 18.61 -2.01
C ASP A 47 -21.78 17.23 -1.45
N ALA A 48 -22.29 16.87 -0.28
CA ALA A 48 -22.08 15.56 0.33
C ALA A 48 -22.73 14.44 -0.50
N LEU A 49 -24.00 14.61 -0.90
CA LEU A 49 -24.73 13.66 -1.74
C LEU A 49 -24.06 13.50 -3.11
N LEU A 50 -23.55 14.58 -3.70
CA LEU A 50 -22.80 14.51 -4.95
C LEU A 50 -21.52 13.69 -4.80
N ARG A 51 -20.76 13.90 -3.72
CA ARG A 51 -19.53 13.13 -3.46
C ARG A 51 -19.83 11.65 -3.19
N ILE A 52 -20.90 11.36 -2.46
CA ILE A 52 -21.38 9.99 -2.22
C ILE A 52 -21.83 9.35 -3.55
N GLY A 53 -22.60 10.06 -4.37
CA GLY A 53 -22.99 9.61 -5.70
C GLY A 53 -21.79 9.35 -6.60
N GLY A 54 -20.81 10.27 -6.61
CA GLY A 54 -19.56 10.09 -7.32
C GLY A 54 -18.78 8.86 -6.85
N LEU A 55 -18.74 8.61 -5.54
CA LEU A 55 -18.12 7.41 -4.96
C LEU A 55 -18.83 6.14 -5.44
N VAL A 56 -20.16 6.08 -5.32
CA VAL A 56 -20.98 4.92 -5.71
C VAL A 56 -20.87 4.62 -7.20
N ILE A 57 -20.75 5.64 -8.06
CA ILE A 57 -20.58 5.46 -9.52
C ILE A 57 -19.14 5.07 -9.86
N SER A 58 -18.15 5.62 -9.16
CA SER A 58 -16.73 5.38 -9.45
C SER A 58 -16.30 3.93 -9.24
N ILE A 59 -16.87 3.22 -8.26
CA ILE A 59 -16.54 1.82 -7.98
C ILE A 59 -16.89 0.90 -9.17
N PRO A 60 -18.15 0.77 -9.62
CA PRO A 60 -18.52 -0.10 -10.73
C PRO A 60 -17.88 0.35 -12.05
N PHE A 61 -17.71 1.66 -12.26
CA PHE A 61 -17.00 2.17 -13.43
C PHE A 61 -15.53 1.72 -13.45
N THR A 62 -14.84 1.78 -12.30
CA THR A 62 -13.45 1.33 -12.19
C THR A 62 -13.33 -0.19 -12.31
N LEU A 63 -14.29 -0.95 -11.75
CA LEU A 63 -14.35 -2.40 -11.94
C LEU A 63 -14.49 -2.80 -13.42
N TRP A 64 -15.25 -2.02 -14.20
CA TRP A 64 -15.37 -2.22 -15.64
C TRP A 64 -14.14 -1.75 -16.43
N LEU A 65 -13.52 -0.65 -16.03
CA LEU A 65 -12.37 -0.06 -16.72
C LEU A 65 -11.06 -0.81 -16.45
N SER A 66 -10.86 -1.30 -15.23
CA SER A 66 -9.64 -1.97 -14.79
C SER A 66 -9.19 -3.11 -15.71
N PRO A 67 -10.00 -4.13 -16.05
CA PRO A 67 -9.55 -5.23 -16.90
C PRO A 67 -9.10 -4.74 -18.29
N LYS A 68 -9.83 -3.80 -18.90
CA LYS A 68 -9.48 -3.23 -20.21
C LYS A 68 -8.17 -2.46 -20.19
N ALA A 69 -7.95 -1.69 -19.13
CA ALA A 69 -6.70 -0.98 -18.92
C ALA A 69 -5.53 -1.97 -18.71
N GLY A 70 -5.78 -3.10 -18.03
CA GLY A 70 -4.78 -4.16 -17.86
C GLY A 70 -4.33 -4.77 -19.18
N GLU A 71 -5.28 -5.16 -20.04
CA GLU A 71 -4.99 -5.70 -21.38
C GLU A 71 -4.20 -4.70 -22.24
N TRP A 72 -4.61 -3.44 -22.22
CA TRP A 72 -3.93 -2.38 -22.97
C TRP A 72 -2.51 -2.13 -22.46
N LEU A 73 -2.32 -2.05 -21.14
CA LEU A 73 -1.00 -1.87 -20.52
C LEU A 73 -0.09 -3.07 -20.80
N GLY A 74 -0.64 -4.29 -20.77
CA GLY A 74 0.08 -5.51 -21.12
C GLY A 74 0.64 -5.45 -22.54
N ALA A 75 -0.16 -5.00 -23.51
CA ALA A 75 0.26 -4.87 -24.91
C ALA A 75 1.41 -3.87 -25.13
N ILE A 76 1.53 -2.84 -24.29
CA ILE A 76 2.59 -1.82 -24.41
C ILE A 76 3.77 -2.02 -23.45
N SER A 77 3.74 -3.07 -22.62
CA SER A 77 4.74 -3.32 -21.56
C SER A 77 6.01 -4.04 -22.02
N ALA A 78 6.18 -4.26 -23.33
CA ALA A 78 7.37 -4.90 -23.89
C ALA A 78 8.62 -4.05 -23.62
N LEU A 79 9.64 -4.67 -23.02
CA LEU A 79 10.90 -4.01 -22.69
C LEU A 79 11.80 -3.88 -23.93
N PRO A 80 12.44 -2.72 -24.16
CA PRO A 80 13.43 -2.54 -25.20
C PRO A 80 14.70 -3.36 -24.96
N ASP A 81 15.31 -3.91 -26.01
CA ASP A 81 16.62 -4.58 -25.97
C ASP A 81 17.80 -3.59 -25.91
N ARG A 82 17.80 -2.73 -24.89
CA ARG A 82 18.92 -1.81 -24.58
C ARG A 82 18.89 -1.44 -23.10
N GLU A 83 20.02 -0.93 -22.60
CA GLU A 83 20.04 -0.34 -21.26
C GLU A 83 19.04 0.81 -21.12
N LEU A 84 18.23 0.70 -20.07
CA LEU A 84 17.23 1.68 -19.71
C LEU A 84 17.85 2.73 -18.79
N ARG A 85 17.64 4.00 -19.13
CA ARG A 85 17.96 5.10 -18.21
C ARG A 85 17.03 5.03 -16.99
N PHE A 86 17.43 5.64 -15.88
CA PHE A 86 16.64 5.66 -14.65
C PHE A 86 15.15 5.99 -14.85
N TRP A 87 14.82 7.04 -15.63
CA TRP A 87 13.42 7.41 -15.91
C TRP A 87 12.65 6.39 -16.74
N GLU A 88 13.34 5.68 -17.63
CA GLU A 88 12.75 4.61 -18.42
C GLU A 88 12.50 3.38 -17.55
N GLN A 89 13.41 3.04 -16.63
CA GLN A 89 13.18 2.01 -15.63
C GLN A 89 11.95 2.34 -14.79
N VAL A 90 11.86 3.57 -14.25
CA VAL A 90 10.69 4.03 -13.49
C VAL A 90 9.40 3.91 -14.30
N TYR A 91 9.42 4.33 -15.56
CA TYR A 91 8.26 4.24 -16.45
C TYR A 91 7.83 2.78 -16.70
N TYR A 92 8.76 1.92 -17.12
CA TYR A 92 8.45 0.52 -17.42
C TYR A 92 8.05 -0.26 -16.18
N THR A 93 8.68 0.00 -15.03
CA THR A 93 8.23 -0.56 -13.74
C THR A 93 6.79 -0.12 -13.47
N ALA A 94 6.46 1.17 -13.59
CA ALA A 94 5.10 1.65 -13.34
C ALA A 94 4.06 1.04 -14.29
N VAL A 95 4.35 0.99 -15.61
CA VAL A 95 3.45 0.42 -16.62
C VAL A 95 3.22 -1.06 -16.37
N LYS A 96 4.30 -1.82 -16.13
CA LYS A 96 4.25 -3.26 -15.91
C LYS A 96 3.55 -3.60 -14.60
N SER A 97 3.80 -2.84 -13.54
CA SER A 97 3.07 -2.97 -12.28
C SER A 97 1.56 -2.68 -12.45
N LEU A 98 1.18 -1.65 -13.22
CA LEU A 98 -0.24 -1.38 -13.49
C LEU A 98 -0.88 -2.43 -14.42
N ALA A 99 -0.11 -3.10 -15.28
CA ALA A 99 -0.59 -4.20 -16.12
C ALA A 99 -0.84 -5.47 -15.30
N ASP A 100 0.12 -5.83 -14.45
CA ASP A 100 0.16 -7.13 -13.77
C ASP A 100 -0.61 -7.14 -12.44
N PHE A 101 -0.77 -6.00 -11.76
CA PHE A 101 -1.41 -5.92 -10.44
C PHE A 101 -2.82 -5.28 -10.47
N PRO A 102 -3.89 -6.07 -10.32
CA PRO A 102 -5.27 -5.59 -10.40
C PRO A 102 -5.68 -4.57 -9.34
N LEU A 103 -5.25 -4.70 -8.07
CA LEU A 103 -5.62 -3.76 -7.00
C LEU A 103 -4.86 -2.45 -7.16
N LEU A 104 -3.56 -2.48 -7.48
CA LEU A 104 -2.82 -1.25 -7.80
C LEU A 104 -3.49 -0.49 -8.95
N ARG A 105 -3.79 -1.20 -10.05
CA ARG A 105 -4.51 -0.62 -11.19
C ARG A 105 -5.88 -0.07 -10.78
N PHE A 106 -6.64 -0.84 -10.00
CA PHE A 106 -7.92 -0.39 -9.48
C PHE A 106 -7.80 0.89 -8.65
N ALA A 107 -6.84 0.97 -7.72
CA ALA A 107 -6.66 2.13 -6.86
C ALA A 107 -6.32 3.40 -7.66
N VAL A 108 -5.39 3.29 -8.63
CA VAL A 108 -5.00 4.40 -9.49
C VAL A 108 -6.17 4.85 -10.37
N LEU A 109 -6.84 3.91 -11.03
CA LEU A 109 -7.98 4.22 -11.89
C LEU A 109 -9.18 4.74 -11.09
N PHE A 110 -9.40 4.25 -9.87
CA PHE A 110 -10.46 4.72 -8.97
C PHE A 110 -10.23 6.18 -8.58
N MET A 111 -8.99 6.55 -8.23
CA MET A 111 -8.68 7.93 -7.88
C MET A 111 -8.92 8.89 -9.05
N ILE A 112 -8.49 8.50 -10.26
CA ILE A 112 -8.69 9.28 -11.49
C ILE A 112 -10.18 9.34 -11.85
N SER A 113 -10.87 8.20 -11.86
CA SER A 113 -12.28 8.11 -12.25
C SER A 113 -13.19 8.83 -11.27
N TYR A 114 -12.94 8.72 -9.96
CA TYR A 114 -13.67 9.45 -8.93
C TYR A 114 -13.57 10.96 -9.15
N GLY A 115 -12.34 11.47 -9.35
CA GLY A 115 -12.12 12.89 -9.63
C GLY A 115 -12.88 13.38 -10.87
N LEU A 116 -12.78 12.63 -11.98
CA LEU A 116 -13.48 12.92 -13.22
C LEU A 116 -15.00 12.85 -13.08
N ILE A 117 -15.54 11.83 -12.44
CA ILE A 117 -16.98 11.64 -12.23
C ILE A 117 -17.53 12.77 -11.35
N VAL A 118 -16.87 13.10 -10.24
CA VAL A 118 -17.28 14.21 -9.37
C VAL A 118 -17.23 15.53 -10.11
N PHE A 119 -16.19 15.76 -10.91
CA PHE A 119 -16.09 16.94 -11.78
C PHE A 119 -17.24 17.00 -12.80
N MET A 120 -17.53 15.90 -13.48
CA MET A 120 -18.60 15.80 -14.46
C MET A 120 -19.99 15.99 -13.84
N LEU A 121 -20.24 15.40 -12.66
CA LEU A 121 -21.48 15.60 -11.92
C LEU A 121 -21.66 17.08 -11.53
N ARG A 122 -20.58 17.75 -11.10
CA ARG A 122 -20.61 19.19 -10.80
C ARG A 122 -20.91 20.02 -12.03
N LEU A 123 -20.27 19.70 -13.16
CA LEU A 123 -20.50 20.39 -14.43
C LEU A 123 -21.96 20.21 -14.91
N LEU A 124 -22.49 18.99 -14.81
CA LEU A 124 -23.87 18.67 -15.18
C LEU A 124 -24.87 19.44 -14.33
N ILE A 125 -24.68 19.48 -13.01
CA ILE A 125 -25.52 20.29 -12.11
C ILE A 125 -25.41 21.78 -12.46
N SER A 126 -24.20 22.28 -12.73
CA SER A 126 -24.01 23.67 -13.13
C SER A 126 -24.69 24.02 -14.47
N LEU A 127 -24.81 23.07 -15.39
CA LEU A 127 -25.49 23.27 -16.68
C LEU A 127 -27.01 23.21 -16.54
N ILE A 128 -27.54 22.26 -15.77
CA ILE A 128 -28.99 22.08 -15.56
C ILE A 128 -29.57 23.22 -14.73
N PHE A 129 -28.86 23.65 -13.69
CA PHE A 129 -29.36 24.64 -12.74
C PHE A 129 -28.78 26.06 -12.98
N GLY A 130 -27.93 26.22 -14.00
CA GLY A 130 -27.24 27.46 -14.33
C GLY A 130 -26.09 27.76 -13.36
N GLY A 131 -24.92 28.14 -13.88
CA GLY A 131 -23.68 28.41 -13.12
C GLY A 131 -23.74 29.55 -12.09
N GLY A 132 -24.92 30.07 -11.80
CA GLY A 132 -25.18 30.96 -10.68
C GLY A 132 -25.98 30.24 -9.61
N SER A 133 -25.31 29.47 -8.75
CA SER A 133 -25.77 29.19 -7.38
C SER A 133 -27.23 28.71 -7.27
N LEU A 134 -27.41 27.41 -7.00
CA LEU A 134 -28.65 26.82 -6.47
C LEU A 134 -29.21 27.52 -5.20
N PHE A 135 -28.51 28.51 -4.64
CA PHE A 135 -28.90 29.31 -3.48
C PHE A 135 -28.79 30.80 -3.75
N ARG A 136 -29.71 31.35 -4.56
CA ARG A 136 -29.92 32.80 -4.59
C ARG A 136 -30.28 33.25 -3.17
N SER A 137 -29.29 33.81 -2.46
CA SER A 137 -29.48 34.46 -1.16
C SER A 137 -30.49 35.59 -1.37
N GLY A 138 -31.72 35.36 -0.93
CA GLY A 138 -32.80 36.36 -0.96
C GLY A 138 -32.37 37.68 -0.30
N ARG A 139 -32.96 38.76 -0.82
CA ARG A 139 -32.83 40.17 -0.44
C ARG A 139 -32.61 40.40 1.07
N GLU A 140 -31.79 41.40 1.35
CA GLU A 140 -31.51 41.94 2.69
C GLU A 140 -32.79 42.41 3.39
N THR A 141 -33.37 41.54 4.20
CA THR A 141 -34.28 41.96 5.27
C THR A 141 -33.78 41.41 6.59
N SER A 142 -33.84 42.24 7.63
CA SER A 142 -33.42 41.87 8.98
C SER A 142 -34.23 40.67 9.47
N ALA A 143 -33.53 39.57 9.78
CA ALA A 143 -34.13 38.32 10.23
C ALA A 143 -35.00 38.54 11.49
N SER A 144 -36.29 38.17 11.41
CA SER A 144 -37.26 38.20 12.52
C SER A 144 -36.86 37.23 13.64
N LEU A 145 -37.31 37.47 14.88
CA LEU A 145 -36.98 36.61 16.04
C LEU A 145 -37.27 35.10 15.81
N PRO A 146 -38.40 34.69 15.20
CA PRO A 146 -38.64 33.28 14.86
C PRO A 146 -37.63 32.72 13.86
N SER A 147 -37.18 33.54 12.90
CA SER A 147 -36.19 33.12 11.91
C SER A 147 -34.78 32.96 12.50
N ARG A 148 -34.44 33.72 13.56
CA ARG A 148 -33.16 33.57 14.28
C ARG A 148 -33.15 32.30 15.13
N LEU A 149 -34.27 31.98 15.77
CA LEU A 149 -34.47 30.73 16.50
C LEU A 149 -34.40 29.50 15.58
N ALA A 150 -35.09 29.53 14.44
CA ALA A 150 -34.99 28.46 13.44
C ALA A 150 -33.58 28.36 12.82
N GLY A 151 -32.91 29.50 12.59
CA GLY A 151 -31.49 29.53 12.17
C GLY A 151 -30.53 28.91 13.18
N THR A 152 -30.84 29.02 14.48
CA THR A 152 -30.08 28.42 15.58
C THR A 152 -30.20 26.90 15.58
N GLY A 153 -31.41 26.37 15.38
CA GLY A 153 -31.63 24.93 15.23
C GLY A 153 -30.85 24.34 14.04
N ILE A 154 -30.87 25.02 12.89
CA ILE A 154 -30.06 24.63 11.72
C ILE A 154 -28.56 24.72 12.03
N GLY A 155 -28.13 25.74 12.77
CA GLY A 155 -26.75 25.91 13.22
C GLY A 155 -26.26 24.77 14.13
N VAL A 156 -27.13 24.27 15.01
CA VAL A 156 -26.83 23.10 15.86
C VAL A 156 -26.65 21.84 15.03
N LEU A 157 -27.51 21.59 14.03
CA LEU A 157 -27.38 20.44 13.13
C LEU A 157 -26.07 20.46 12.33
N ILE A 158 -25.70 21.63 11.79
CA ILE A 158 -24.41 21.81 11.09
C ILE A 158 -23.24 21.63 12.06
N GLY A 159 -23.37 22.14 13.29
CA GLY A 159 -22.38 21.98 14.35
C GLY A 159 -22.16 20.50 14.69
N ALA A 160 -23.23 19.74 14.85
CA ALA A 160 -23.19 18.30 15.11
C ALA A 160 -22.50 17.54 13.96
N ALA A 161 -22.83 17.85 12.70
CA ALA A 161 -22.18 17.24 11.54
C ALA A 161 -20.66 17.53 11.49
N ARG A 162 -20.25 18.76 11.84
CA ARG A 162 -18.82 19.14 11.92
C ARG A 162 -18.12 18.43 13.07
N SER A 163 -18.75 18.35 14.23
CA SER A 163 -18.22 17.61 15.38
C SER A 163 -18.07 16.13 15.07
N MET A 164 -19.00 15.52 14.33
CA MET A 164 -18.91 14.13 13.88
C MET A 164 -17.69 13.90 12.97
N LEU A 165 -17.39 14.85 12.07
CA LEU A 165 -16.20 14.77 11.22
C LEU A 165 -14.89 14.89 12.02
N VAL A 166 -14.84 15.77 13.02
CA VAL A 166 -13.69 15.89 13.93
C VAL A 166 -13.52 14.61 14.75
N ILE A 167 -14.61 14.02 15.24
CA ILE A 167 -14.59 12.73 15.94
C ILE A 167 -14.06 11.62 15.03
N ALA A 168 -14.46 11.58 13.75
CA ALA A 168 -13.96 10.57 12.80
C ALA A 168 -12.44 10.70 12.54
N VAL A 169 -11.92 11.92 12.46
CA VAL A 169 -10.47 12.17 12.29
C VAL A 169 -9.69 11.77 13.54
N LEU A 170 -10.17 12.20 14.72
CA LEU A 170 -9.58 11.80 16.00
C LEU A 170 -9.61 10.28 16.17
N PHE A 171 -10.68 9.63 15.71
CA PHE A 171 -10.81 8.18 15.72
C PHE A 171 -9.72 7.49 14.89
N VAL A 172 -9.52 7.91 13.62
CA VAL A 172 -8.43 7.37 12.80
C VAL A 172 -7.07 7.54 13.49
N TRP A 173 -6.82 8.71 14.08
CA TRP A 173 -5.57 8.96 14.80
C TRP A 173 -5.37 8.02 16.01
N VAL A 174 -6.39 7.90 16.85
CA VAL A 174 -6.39 7.05 18.05
C VAL A 174 -6.22 5.58 17.66
N SER A 175 -6.92 5.11 16.62
CA SER A 175 -6.81 3.74 16.12
C SER A 175 -5.44 3.41 15.56
N LEU A 176 -4.75 4.37 14.93
CA LEU A 176 -3.40 4.18 14.39
C LEU A 176 -2.30 4.31 15.46
N ASN A 177 -2.57 4.99 16.58
CA ASN A 177 -1.59 5.29 17.63
C ASN A 177 -2.14 5.01 19.04
N PRO A 178 -2.56 3.78 19.38
CA PRO A 178 -3.27 3.49 20.63
C PRO A 178 -2.42 3.77 21.88
N ASP A 179 -1.12 3.52 21.82
CA ASP A 179 -0.21 3.65 22.98
C ASP A 179 0.23 5.09 23.27
N HIS A 180 -0.13 6.05 22.41
CA HIS A 180 0.27 7.43 22.55
C HIS A 180 -0.51 8.15 23.68
N GLY A 181 0.16 9.01 24.46
CA GLY A 181 -0.46 9.72 25.59
C GLY A 181 -1.65 10.61 25.20
N PHE A 182 -1.61 11.17 23.98
CA PHE A 182 -2.73 11.92 23.41
C PHE A 182 -3.95 11.03 23.12
N SER A 183 -3.76 9.78 22.72
CA SER A 183 -4.86 8.87 22.41
C SER A 183 -5.68 8.54 23.65
N ARG A 184 -4.99 8.28 24.77
CA ARG A 184 -5.63 8.12 26.09
C ARG A 184 -6.39 9.38 26.54
N TYR A 185 -5.83 10.56 26.25
CA TYR A 185 -6.49 11.84 26.57
C TYR A 185 -7.76 12.07 25.74
N VAL A 186 -7.74 11.70 24.45
CA VAL A 186 -8.89 11.78 23.55
C VAL A 186 -9.98 10.78 23.96
N GLU A 187 -9.62 9.54 24.30
CA GLU A 187 -10.56 8.50 24.74
C GLU A 187 -11.23 8.82 26.08
N ALA A 188 -10.53 9.53 26.97
CA ALA A 188 -11.09 10.01 28.23
C ALA A 188 -12.25 11.02 28.05
N SER A 189 -12.46 11.56 26.84
CA SER A 189 -13.58 12.46 26.53
C SER A 189 -14.89 11.67 26.33
N PRO A 190 -15.93 11.90 27.17
CA PRO A 190 -17.22 11.22 27.04
C PRO A 190 -17.95 11.53 25.73
N ILE A 191 -17.79 12.75 25.21
CA ILE A 191 -18.41 13.19 23.94
C ILE A 191 -17.77 12.46 22.76
N TYR A 192 -16.44 12.35 22.77
CA TYR A 192 -15.70 11.64 21.74
C TYR A 192 -16.02 10.14 21.78
N SER A 193 -15.94 9.49 22.94
CA SER A 193 -16.18 8.04 23.06
C SER A 193 -17.61 7.65 22.69
N GLN A 194 -18.61 8.47 23.02
CA GLN A 194 -19.99 8.26 22.59
C GLN A 194 -20.16 8.46 21.08
N GLY A 195 -19.58 9.52 20.52
CA GLY A 195 -19.63 9.76 19.08
C GLY A 195 -18.88 8.70 18.27
N ALA A 196 -17.73 8.24 18.76
CA ALA A 196 -16.95 7.17 18.16
C ALA A 196 -17.75 5.86 18.16
N ARG A 197 -18.41 5.50 19.27
CA ARG A 197 -19.29 4.31 19.33
C ARG A 197 -20.43 4.36 18.31
N ALA A 198 -21.09 5.50 18.16
CA ALA A 198 -22.17 5.68 17.19
C ALA A 198 -21.70 5.54 15.72
N VAL A 199 -20.42 5.82 15.44
CA VAL A 199 -19.80 5.61 14.12
C VAL A 199 -19.29 4.17 13.95
N LEU A 200 -18.85 3.53 15.04
CA LEU A 200 -18.26 2.19 15.07
C LEU A 200 -19.29 1.06 14.96
N GLU A 201 -20.42 1.18 15.64
CA GLU A 201 -21.43 0.12 15.70
C GLU A 201 -21.90 -0.32 14.30
N PRO A 202 -22.15 0.59 13.34
CA PRO A 202 -22.51 0.21 11.96
C PRO A 202 -21.34 -0.35 11.14
N LEU A 203 -20.09 -0.01 11.46
CA LEU A 203 -18.90 -0.39 10.69
C LEU A 203 -18.22 -1.68 11.21
N SER A 204 -18.40 -2.02 12.49
CA SER A 204 -17.68 -3.11 13.18
C SER A 204 -18.37 -4.49 13.11
N GLY A 205 -19.59 -4.55 12.58
CA GLY A 205 -20.33 -5.80 12.34
C GLY A 205 -20.02 -6.38 10.96
N SER A 206 -19.54 -7.63 10.93
CA SER A 206 -19.17 -8.47 9.77
C SER A 206 -18.06 -7.98 8.83
N LEU A 207 -18.15 -6.76 8.27
CA LEU A 207 -17.21 -6.24 7.26
C LEU A 207 -15.74 -6.22 7.75
N VAL A 208 -15.51 -5.73 8.97
CA VAL A 208 -14.16 -5.57 9.53
C VAL A 208 -13.53 -6.89 9.99
N ARG A 209 -14.32 -7.87 10.39
CA ARG A 209 -13.80 -9.16 10.88
C ARG A 209 -13.51 -10.14 9.74
N GLU A 210 -14.28 -10.09 8.67
CA GLU A 210 -14.18 -11.08 7.59
C GLU A 210 -13.39 -10.58 6.38
N GLN A 211 -13.58 -9.32 5.96
CA GLN A 211 -13.02 -8.84 4.69
C GLN A 211 -11.67 -8.14 4.84
N LEU A 212 -11.43 -7.51 5.99
CA LEU A 212 -10.22 -6.74 6.26
C LEU A 212 -8.94 -7.60 6.25
N PRO A 213 -8.91 -8.81 6.88
CA PRO A 213 -7.75 -9.70 6.80
C PRO A 213 -7.48 -10.19 5.37
N VAL A 214 -8.52 -10.51 4.61
CA VAL A 214 -8.40 -10.97 3.21
C VAL A 214 -7.85 -9.85 2.32
N PHE A 215 -8.33 -8.62 2.51
CA PHE A 215 -7.84 -7.45 1.81
C PHE A 215 -6.39 -7.11 2.19
N ALA A 216 -6.02 -7.20 3.46
CA ALA A 216 -4.65 -6.98 3.91
C ALA A 216 -3.69 -8.00 3.27
N GLN A 217 -4.10 -9.27 3.21
CA GLN A 217 -3.33 -10.31 2.57
C GLN A 217 -3.16 -10.06 1.07
N SER A 218 -4.23 -9.70 0.35
CA SER A 218 -4.15 -9.44 -1.09
C SER A 218 -3.31 -8.22 -1.44
N VAL A 219 -3.37 -7.15 -0.62
CA VAL A 219 -2.49 -5.98 -0.77
C VAL A 219 -1.03 -6.34 -0.51
N GLN A 220 -0.76 -7.13 0.53
CA GLN A 220 0.59 -7.59 0.81
C GLN A 220 1.13 -8.48 -0.32
N ASP A 221 0.28 -9.33 -0.89
CA ASP A 221 0.66 -10.19 -2.00
C ASP A 221 1.02 -9.39 -3.26
N GLU A 222 0.21 -8.39 -3.61
CA GLU A 222 0.52 -7.47 -4.72
C GLU A 222 1.76 -6.62 -4.46
N LEU A 223 1.93 -6.07 -3.26
CA LEU A 223 3.11 -5.26 -2.92
C LEU A 223 4.41 -6.07 -3.08
N SER A 224 4.42 -7.31 -2.60
CA SER A 224 5.53 -8.22 -2.79
C SER A 224 5.75 -8.53 -4.28
N GLY A 225 4.68 -8.75 -5.05
CA GLY A 225 4.79 -8.94 -6.50
C GLY A 225 5.38 -7.73 -7.24
N ILE A 226 5.04 -6.51 -6.83
CA ILE A 226 5.61 -5.28 -7.41
C ILE A 226 7.12 -5.25 -7.23
N MET A 227 7.62 -5.64 -6.05
CA MET A 227 9.05 -5.73 -5.78
C MET A 227 9.73 -6.81 -6.65
N GLU A 228 9.09 -7.96 -6.82
CA GLU A 228 9.58 -9.03 -7.69
C GLU A 228 9.66 -8.57 -9.16
N ARG A 229 8.64 -7.87 -9.66
CA ARG A 229 8.63 -7.35 -11.04
C ARG A 229 9.68 -6.26 -11.26
N LYS A 230 9.93 -5.44 -10.25
CA LYS A 230 11.06 -4.50 -10.25
C LYS A 230 12.37 -5.26 -10.44
N TYR A 231 12.55 -6.41 -9.79
CA TYR A 231 13.76 -7.23 -9.96
C TYR A 231 13.90 -7.79 -11.37
N GLU A 232 12.83 -8.32 -11.98
CA GLU A 232 12.88 -8.79 -13.37
C GLU A 232 13.22 -7.67 -14.37
N VAL A 233 12.79 -6.43 -14.10
CA VAL A 233 13.15 -5.27 -14.93
C VAL A 233 14.61 -4.88 -14.72
N ILE A 234 15.08 -4.85 -13.48
CA ILE A 234 16.48 -4.52 -13.16
C ILE A 234 17.43 -5.60 -13.71
N ASP A 235 17.05 -6.85 -13.62
CA ASP A 235 17.88 -8.01 -13.97
C ASP A 235 17.68 -8.47 -15.42
N HIS A 236 16.96 -7.69 -16.24
CA HIS A 236 16.61 -8.09 -17.60
C HIS A 236 17.84 -8.30 -18.50
N ARG A 237 18.93 -7.57 -18.20
CA ARG A 237 20.20 -7.66 -18.92
C ARG A 237 21.26 -8.22 -18.00
N ILE A 238 22.00 -9.19 -18.50
CA ILE A 238 23.16 -9.76 -17.82
C ILE A 238 24.36 -8.84 -18.13
N PRO A 239 25.00 -8.23 -17.11
CA PRO A 239 26.21 -7.44 -17.30
C PRO A 239 27.37 -8.32 -17.78
N GLU A 240 28.17 -7.81 -18.72
CA GLU A 240 29.26 -8.55 -19.35
C GLU A 240 30.28 -9.10 -18.32
N GLY A 241 30.56 -8.35 -17.25
CA GLY A 241 31.49 -8.80 -16.20
C GLY A 241 30.98 -10.00 -15.40
N ILE A 242 29.66 -10.10 -15.18
CA ILE A 242 29.03 -11.24 -14.50
C ILE A 242 29.03 -12.45 -15.43
N GLU A 243 28.69 -12.25 -16.71
CA GLU A 243 28.71 -13.29 -17.75
C GLU A 243 30.11 -13.88 -17.93
N GLN A 244 31.13 -13.04 -18.12
CA GLN A 244 32.51 -13.49 -18.28
C GLN A 244 33.02 -14.26 -17.05
N THR A 245 32.64 -13.81 -15.85
CA THR A 245 32.98 -14.52 -14.61
C THR A 245 32.29 -15.88 -14.55
N ALA A 246 31.00 -15.94 -14.87
CA ALA A 246 30.26 -17.19 -14.90
C ALA A 246 30.87 -18.17 -15.91
N ALA A 247 31.21 -17.72 -17.12
CA ALA A 247 31.87 -18.51 -18.15
C ALA A 247 33.24 -19.05 -17.68
N HIS A 248 34.01 -18.23 -16.97
CA HIS A 248 35.27 -18.67 -16.36
C HIS A 248 35.05 -19.73 -15.27
N VAL A 249 34.08 -19.52 -14.38
CA VAL A 249 33.77 -20.41 -13.26
C VAL A 249 33.31 -21.78 -13.77
N VAL A 250 32.46 -21.84 -14.80
CA VAL A 250 31.95 -23.11 -15.33
C VAL A 250 32.93 -23.82 -16.27
N LYS A 251 34.10 -23.23 -16.56
CA LYS A 251 35.08 -23.81 -17.48
C LYS A 251 35.36 -25.29 -17.16
N GLY A 252 35.26 -26.14 -18.18
CA GLY A 252 35.44 -27.58 -18.06
C GLY A 252 34.29 -28.35 -17.39
N ALA A 253 33.18 -27.71 -17.07
CA ALA A 253 31.93 -28.40 -16.75
C ALA A 253 31.28 -28.91 -18.05
N SER A 254 30.76 -30.14 -18.01
CA SER A 254 30.13 -30.80 -19.16
C SER A 254 28.63 -31.05 -18.95
N THR A 255 28.13 -30.90 -17.72
CA THR A 255 26.72 -31.11 -17.38
C THR A 255 26.14 -29.86 -16.70
N ASP A 256 24.81 -29.70 -16.77
CA ASP A 256 24.09 -28.63 -16.09
C ASP A 256 24.33 -28.68 -14.59
N LYS A 257 24.39 -29.89 -14.03
CA LYS A 257 24.69 -30.11 -12.61
C LYS A 257 26.06 -29.59 -12.22
N GLU A 258 27.08 -29.87 -13.02
CA GLU A 258 28.44 -29.38 -12.76
C GLU A 258 28.53 -27.87 -12.89
N LYS A 259 27.91 -27.28 -13.92
CA LYS A 259 27.82 -25.82 -14.07
C LYS A 259 27.14 -25.20 -12.85
N ALA A 260 25.94 -25.70 -12.50
CA ALA A 260 25.14 -25.22 -11.38
C ALA A 260 25.89 -25.31 -10.05
N ARG A 261 26.62 -26.42 -9.82
CA ARG A 261 27.42 -26.62 -8.62
C ARG A 261 28.61 -25.66 -8.54
N LYS A 262 29.38 -25.51 -9.62
CA LYS A 262 30.51 -24.58 -9.65
C LYS A 262 30.09 -23.13 -9.40
N LEU A 263 28.97 -22.71 -9.97
CA LEU A 263 28.38 -21.40 -9.71
C LEU A 263 27.93 -21.26 -8.26
N TYR A 264 27.31 -22.29 -7.69
CA TYR A 264 26.87 -22.31 -6.30
C TYR A 264 28.05 -22.15 -5.34
N ASP A 265 29.11 -22.95 -5.57
CA ASP A 265 30.33 -22.90 -4.76
C ASP A 265 31.02 -21.53 -4.88
N TRP A 266 31.03 -20.94 -6.08
CA TRP A 266 31.62 -19.62 -6.29
C TRP A 266 30.82 -18.52 -5.57
N VAL A 267 29.50 -18.46 -5.73
CA VAL A 267 28.67 -17.44 -5.05
C VAL A 267 28.77 -17.60 -3.53
N GLY A 268 28.65 -18.83 -3.02
CA GLY A 268 28.72 -19.12 -1.59
C GLY A 268 30.08 -18.82 -0.95
N SER A 269 31.18 -18.89 -1.71
CA SER A 269 32.53 -18.62 -1.23
C SER A 269 33.04 -17.20 -1.50
N ARG A 270 32.44 -16.46 -2.44
CA ARG A 270 32.91 -15.13 -2.86
C ARG A 270 32.06 -13.98 -2.35
N ILE A 271 30.83 -14.25 -1.89
CA ILE A 271 29.96 -13.24 -1.31
C ILE A 271 29.93 -13.43 0.20
N SER A 272 30.05 -12.34 0.96
CA SER A 272 29.93 -12.30 2.41
C SER A 272 28.57 -11.74 2.83
N TYR A 273 28.02 -12.25 3.93
CA TYR A 273 26.72 -11.84 4.40
C TYR A 273 26.76 -10.43 4.98
N ASP A 274 25.91 -9.53 4.47
CA ASP A 274 25.87 -8.12 4.84
C ASP A 274 24.96 -7.89 6.06
N HIS A 275 25.51 -8.13 7.24
CA HIS A 275 24.81 -7.89 8.51
C HIS A 275 24.47 -6.41 8.73
N GLU A 276 25.23 -5.48 8.14
CA GLU A 276 24.96 -4.06 8.27
C GLU A 276 23.70 -3.67 7.47
N LYS A 277 23.52 -4.23 6.28
CA LYS A 277 22.28 -4.08 5.49
C LYS A 277 21.05 -4.54 6.28
N VAL A 278 21.15 -5.67 6.99
CA VAL A 278 20.08 -6.17 7.87
C VAL A 278 19.81 -5.19 9.01
N ARG A 279 20.87 -4.78 9.73
CA ARG A 279 20.76 -3.86 10.87
C ARG A 279 20.12 -2.52 10.48
N LEU A 280 20.55 -1.94 9.36
CA LEU A 280 19.98 -0.69 8.83
C LEU A 280 18.49 -0.82 8.52
N TYR A 281 18.07 -1.97 7.98
CA TYR A 281 16.67 -2.23 7.70
C TYR A 281 15.85 -2.44 8.99
N GLU A 282 16.31 -3.29 9.90
CA GLU A 282 15.56 -3.67 11.10
C GLU A 282 15.48 -2.52 12.12
N GLU A 283 16.61 -1.85 12.39
CA GLU A 283 16.72 -0.82 13.42
C GLU A 283 16.31 0.57 12.92
N GLN A 284 16.64 0.89 11.66
CA GLN A 284 16.51 2.25 11.13
C GLN A 284 15.50 2.37 9.98
N ARG A 285 14.93 1.25 9.52
CA ARG A 285 14.02 1.20 8.35
C ARG A 285 14.66 1.77 7.08
N ILE A 286 15.99 1.70 6.98
CA ILE A 286 16.73 2.15 5.80
C ILE A 286 16.89 0.96 4.85
N TRP A 287 16.18 1.02 3.72
CA TRP A 287 16.34 0.05 2.63
C TRP A 287 17.58 0.37 1.79
N LYS A 288 18.41 -0.64 1.53
CA LYS A 288 19.50 -0.59 0.54
C LYS A 288 19.11 -1.46 -0.64
N GLU A 289 19.33 -0.95 -1.85
CA GLU A 289 19.03 -1.70 -3.07
C GLU A 289 19.86 -3.00 -3.13
N GLN A 290 19.30 -4.03 -3.76
CA GLN A 290 19.79 -5.40 -3.72
C GLN A 290 20.06 -5.97 -5.11
N THR A 291 20.86 -5.27 -5.93
CA THR A 291 21.06 -5.66 -7.34
C THR A 291 22.17 -6.73 -7.48
N PRO A 292 22.08 -7.62 -8.49
CA PRO A 292 23.18 -8.54 -8.82
C PRO A 292 24.50 -7.82 -9.09
N GLN A 293 24.46 -6.66 -9.76
CA GLN A 293 25.65 -5.86 -10.05
C GLN A 293 26.29 -5.34 -8.76
N ASP A 294 25.51 -4.73 -7.85
CA ASP A 294 26.05 -4.24 -6.57
C ASP A 294 26.64 -5.39 -5.73
N THR A 295 25.97 -6.54 -5.71
CA THR A 295 26.43 -7.74 -5.00
C THR A 295 27.74 -8.27 -5.60
N TYR A 296 27.82 -8.29 -6.93
CA TYR A 296 29.01 -8.69 -7.66
C TYR A 296 30.19 -7.73 -7.38
N ASP A 297 29.96 -6.42 -7.38
CA ASP A 297 31.02 -5.43 -7.19
C ASP A 297 31.49 -5.35 -5.74
N THR A 298 30.55 -5.34 -4.79
CA THR A 298 30.85 -5.17 -3.35
C THR A 298 31.25 -6.47 -2.67
N ARG A 299 30.88 -7.62 -3.25
CA ARG A 299 30.98 -8.95 -2.62
C ARG A 299 30.19 -9.07 -1.31
N LEU A 300 29.17 -8.23 -1.14
CA LEU A 300 28.32 -8.17 0.05
C LEU A 300 26.85 -8.31 -0.33
N GLY A 301 26.09 -9.09 0.43
CA GLY A 301 24.66 -9.25 0.20
C GLY A 301 23.92 -9.99 1.31
N VAL A 302 22.59 -10.00 1.25
CA VAL A 302 21.72 -10.88 2.05
C VAL A 302 21.06 -11.94 1.15
N CYS A 303 20.19 -12.80 1.68
CA CYS A 303 19.68 -13.97 0.96
C CYS A 303 19.18 -13.71 -0.48
N ILE A 304 18.44 -12.62 -0.72
CA ILE A 304 17.96 -12.26 -2.06
C ILE A 304 19.07 -11.74 -2.99
N ASP A 305 20.10 -11.08 -2.47
CA ASP A 305 21.28 -10.65 -3.23
C ASP A 305 22.03 -11.88 -3.77
N TYR A 306 22.25 -12.89 -2.92
CA TYR A 306 22.87 -14.16 -3.30
C TYR A 306 22.04 -14.89 -4.36
N ALA A 307 20.73 -15.01 -4.12
CA ALA A 307 19.85 -15.76 -5.01
C ALA A 307 19.74 -15.11 -6.40
N ARG A 308 19.68 -13.78 -6.46
CA ARG A 308 19.62 -13.04 -7.73
C ARG A 308 20.95 -13.05 -8.48
N LEU A 309 22.08 -12.90 -7.78
CA LEU A 309 23.39 -13.03 -8.41
C LEU A 309 23.61 -14.44 -8.98
N TYR A 310 23.26 -15.48 -8.22
CA TYR A 310 23.33 -16.86 -8.70
C TYR A 310 22.46 -17.07 -9.94
N ALA A 311 21.20 -16.63 -9.90
CA ALA A 311 20.29 -16.75 -11.03
C ALA A 311 20.82 -16.05 -12.28
N MET A 312 21.38 -14.84 -12.12
CA MET A 312 21.96 -14.10 -13.24
C MET A 312 23.18 -14.80 -13.84
N MET A 313 24.09 -15.30 -13.00
CA MET A 313 25.24 -16.08 -13.47
C MET A 313 24.80 -17.38 -14.15
N ALA A 314 23.83 -18.10 -13.60
CA ALA A 314 23.33 -19.35 -14.16
C ALA A 314 22.61 -19.15 -15.50
N ARG A 315 21.75 -18.13 -15.62
CA ARG A 315 21.09 -17.75 -16.89
C ARG A 315 22.10 -17.42 -17.98
N SER A 316 23.22 -16.78 -17.62
CA SER A 316 24.29 -16.45 -18.58
C SER A 316 25.01 -17.69 -19.16
N GLN A 317 24.87 -18.85 -18.52
CA GLN A 317 25.51 -20.12 -18.91
C GLN A 317 24.49 -21.15 -19.39
N ASP A 318 23.34 -20.66 -19.88
CA ASP A 318 22.21 -21.42 -20.42
C ASP A 318 21.58 -22.40 -19.42
N LEU A 319 21.63 -22.10 -18.12
CA LEU A 319 20.91 -22.88 -17.10
C LEU A 319 19.51 -22.31 -16.86
N ASP A 320 18.52 -23.19 -16.89
CA ASP A 320 17.16 -22.91 -16.45
C ASP A 320 17.14 -22.76 -14.92
N VAL A 321 16.98 -21.53 -14.44
CA VAL A 321 17.03 -21.20 -13.01
C VAL A 321 15.94 -20.22 -12.62
N ARG A 322 15.40 -20.41 -11.42
CA ARG A 322 14.38 -19.55 -10.80
C ARG A 322 14.81 -19.15 -9.39
N VAL A 323 14.45 -17.94 -9.01
CA VAL A 323 14.57 -17.43 -7.65
C VAL A 323 13.32 -17.87 -6.90
N VAL A 324 13.50 -18.38 -5.69
CA VAL A 324 12.43 -18.83 -4.82
C VAL A 324 12.43 -17.96 -3.59
N THR A 325 11.27 -17.39 -3.24
CA THR A 325 11.05 -16.66 -2.00
C THR A 325 10.10 -17.45 -1.10
N GLY A 326 10.32 -17.37 0.20
CA GLY A 326 9.51 -18.04 1.19
C GLY A 326 10.09 -17.84 2.58
N ARG A 327 10.11 -18.91 3.38
CA ARG A 327 10.64 -18.86 4.74
C ARG A 327 11.76 -19.86 5.01
N GLY A 328 12.84 -19.40 5.60
CA GLY A 328 13.98 -20.19 6.04
C GLY A 328 13.98 -20.40 7.55
N TYR A 329 14.45 -21.55 8.00
CA TYR A 329 14.64 -21.84 9.42
C TYR A 329 15.61 -20.84 10.08
N ASN A 330 15.23 -20.27 11.23
CA ASN A 330 15.99 -19.20 11.89
C ASN A 330 17.00 -19.70 12.94
N GLY A 331 17.17 -21.02 13.09
CA GLY A 331 18.06 -21.60 14.12
C GLY A 331 17.45 -21.70 15.52
N GLN A 332 16.31 -21.05 15.78
CA GLN A 332 15.70 -20.90 17.11
C GLN A 332 14.31 -21.54 17.23
N GLY A 333 14.00 -22.52 16.38
CA GLY A 333 12.68 -23.16 16.34
C GLY A 333 11.61 -22.39 15.55
N GLY A 334 11.97 -21.29 14.88
CA GLY A 334 11.07 -20.48 14.06
C GLY A 334 11.52 -20.39 12.60
N TYR A 335 10.77 -19.60 11.83
CA TYR A 335 11.04 -19.33 10.42
C TYR A 335 11.00 -17.83 10.15
N GLY A 336 11.90 -17.34 9.29
CA GLY A 336 11.94 -15.95 8.83
C GLY A 336 11.93 -15.86 7.31
N PRO A 337 11.65 -14.68 6.72
CA PRO A 337 11.71 -14.47 5.27
C PRO A 337 13.07 -14.88 4.71
N HIS A 338 13.07 -15.63 3.61
CA HIS A 338 14.29 -16.14 2.98
C HIS A 338 14.14 -16.28 1.47
N ALA A 339 15.27 -16.29 0.77
CA ALA A 339 15.32 -16.45 -0.68
C ALA A 339 16.47 -17.38 -1.08
N TRP A 340 16.21 -18.26 -2.06
CA TRP A 340 17.16 -19.25 -2.57
C TRP A 340 16.88 -19.52 -4.06
N ASN A 341 17.47 -20.58 -4.64
CA ASN A 341 17.30 -20.92 -6.05
C ASN A 341 16.82 -22.35 -6.26
N GLU A 342 16.18 -22.58 -7.40
CA GLU A 342 16.04 -23.90 -7.98
C GLU A 342 16.58 -23.87 -9.41
N VAL A 343 17.33 -24.90 -9.79
CA VAL A 343 17.88 -25.06 -11.15
C VAL A 343 17.33 -26.34 -11.76
N TYR A 344 16.93 -26.29 -13.03
CA TYR A 344 16.50 -27.47 -13.77
C TYR A 344 17.72 -28.17 -14.34
N LEU A 345 17.91 -29.44 -13.97
CA LEU A 345 18.98 -30.27 -14.52
C LEU A 345 18.42 -31.07 -15.67
N SER A 346 18.86 -30.78 -16.91
CA SER A 346 18.31 -31.42 -18.10
C SER A 346 18.56 -32.94 -18.13
N GLU A 347 19.69 -33.38 -17.59
CA GLU A 347 20.10 -34.79 -17.53
C GLU A 347 19.22 -35.60 -16.57
N GLU A 348 18.74 -34.97 -15.49
CA GLU A 348 17.90 -35.59 -14.47
C GLU A 348 16.40 -35.24 -14.65
N LYS A 349 16.07 -34.37 -15.60
CA LYS A 349 14.73 -33.84 -15.90
C LYS A 349 13.97 -33.34 -14.67
N LYS A 350 14.68 -32.70 -13.73
CA LYS A 350 14.08 -32.24 -12.46
C LYS A 350 14.65 -30.91 -12.01
N TRP A 351 13.84 -30.18 -11.26
CA TRP A 351 14.29 -29.02 -10.49
C TRP A 351 15.00 -29.49 -9.23
N VAL A 352 16.18 -28.96 -8.96
CA VAL A 352 16.91 -29.18 -7.72
C VAL A 352 17.05 -27.86 -6.96
N PRO A 353 16.73 -27.84 -5.65
CA PRO A 353 16.91 -26.66 -4.83
C PRO A 353 18.38 -26.47 -4.45
N LEU A 354 18.80 -25.22 -4.32
CA LEU A 354 20.10 -24.85 -3.77
C LEU A 354 20.04 -23.49 -3.07
N ASP A 355 20.83 -23.32 -2.01
CA ASP A 355 20.93 -22.04 -1.29
C ASP A 355 22.38 -21.56 -1.14
N PRO A 356 22.84 -20.63 -1.99
CA PRO A 356 24.20 -20.09 -1.92
C PRO A 356 24.45 -19.28 -0.64
N THR A 357 23.41 -18.74 -0.01
CA THR A 357 23.51 -17.94 1.23
C THR A 357 24.02 -18.80 2.38
N TRP A 358 23.53 -20.04 2.47
CA TRP A 358 23.87 -20.96 3.54
C TRP A 358 25.08 -21.84 3.21
N ALA A 359 25.72 -21.68 2.05
CA ALA A 359 26.85 -22.52 1.61
C ALA A 359 28.03 -22.57 2.60
N GLN A 360 28.24 -21.52 3.40
CA GLN A 360 29.29 -21.51 4.43
C GLN A 360 28.94 -22.39 5.65
N SER A 361 27.67 -22.73 5.83
CA SER A 361 27.18 -23.58 6.93
C SER A 361 27.13 -25.07 6.59
N GLY A 362 27.31 -25.44 5.31
CA GLY A 362 27.20 -26.82 4.83
C GLY A 362 26.92 -26.90 3.33
N ASP A 363 26.80 -28.13 2.82
CA ASP A 363 26.41 -28.36 1.43
C ASP A 363 24.88 -28.25 1.27
N TRP A 364 24.45 -27.10 0.80
CA TRP A 364 23.06 -26.79 0.50
C TRP A 364 22.72 -26.92 -0.99
N PHE A 365 23.53 -27.64 -1.77
CA PHE A 365 23.19 -28.00 -3.14
C PHE A 365 22.40 -29.32 -3.17
N ASN A 366 21.08 -29.23 -3.33
CA ASN A 366 20.14 -30.35 -3.35
C ASN A 366 20.29 -31.35 -2.17
N PRO A 367 20.38 -30.88 -0.91
CA PRO A 367 20.46 -31.78 0.23
C PRO A 367 19.13 -32.51 0.47
N PRO A 368 19.16 -33.69 1.11
CA PRO A 368 17.93 -34.36 1.52
C PRO A 368 17.15 -33.48 2.50
N ARG A 369 15.81 -33.54 2.42
CA ARG A 369 14.90 -32.80 3.32
C ARG A 369 15.06 -31.27 3.28
N PHE A 370 15.49 -30.69 2.14
CA PHE A 370 15.59 -29.24 1.94
C PHE A 370 14.32 -28.48 2.39
N ASN A 371 13.15 -29.04 2.09
CA ASN A 371 11.84 -28.45 2.41
C ASN A 371 11.51 -28.39 3.91
N GLU A 372 12.27 -29.07 4.79
CA GLU A 372 12.07 -28.95 6.25
C GLU A 372 12.67 -27.65 6.80
N THR A 373 13.62 -27.06 6.09
CA THR A 373 14.27 -25.79 6.47
C THR A 373 13.89 -24.63 5.56
N HIS A 374 13.40 -24.93 4.35
CA HIS A 374 12.99 -23.96 3.34
C HIS A 374 11.54 -24.18 2.93
N ILE A 375 10.65 -23.35 3.46
CA ILE A 375 9.22 -23.38 3.14
C ILE A 375 8.97 -22.48 1.94
N LYS A 376 8.82 -23.10 0.78
CA LYS A 376 8.54 -22.44 -0.50
C LYS A 376 7.18 -21.74 -0.49
N GLU A 377 7.16 -20.49 -0.94
CA GLU A 377 5.92 -19.72 -1.11
C GLU A 377 5.73 -19.27 -2.56
N ARG A 378 6.77 -18.69 -3.18
CA ARG A 378 6.70 -18.14 -4.54
C ARG A 378 7.96 -18.40 -5.34
N VAL A 379 7.84 -18.25 -6.67
CA VAL A 379 8.87 -18.55 -7.66
C VAL A 379 8.81 -17.51 -8.77
N PHE A 380 9.97 -16.98 -9.19
CA PHE A 380 10.08 -16.11 -10.36
C PHE A 380 11.46 -16.21 -11.04
#